data_AF-A0A3L7SXA5-F1
#
_entry.id   AF-A0A3L7SXA5-F1
#
_cell.length_a   1.000
_cell.length_b   1.000
_cell.length_c   1.000
_cell.angle_alpha   90.00
_cell.angle_beta   90.00
_cell.angle_gamma   90.00
#
_symmetry.space_group_name_H-M   'P 1'
#
loop_
_entity.id
_entity.type
_entity.pdbx_description
1 polymer ?
#
loop_
_entity_poly.entity_id
_entity_poly.type
_entity_poly.pdbx_seq_one_letter_code
_entity_poly.pdbx_strand_id
1 'polypeptide(L)'
;MFSHRLVQHFASAAAVAVVAGSANAAVVYSGVINFACAVDIDGCYINVQTNTLSNGPGSGVPGWDVNPYSSGGGMNFFNSTGGGQLRYPGVTAGPAGNLALGTSIGSTGSYNT
;
A
#
# COMPACT_ATOMS: atom_id res chain seq x y z
N MET A 1 -22.05 24.51 -35.45
CA MET A 1 -22.28 23.05 -35.61
C MET A 1 -21.01 22.34 -35.17
N PHE A 2 -21.09 21.40 -34.22
CA PHE A 2 -19.94 20.59 -33.85
C PHE A 2 -19.63 19.55 -34.95
N SER A 3 -18.35 19.29 -35.20
CA SER A 3 -17.92 18.29 -36.17
C SER A 3 -18.38 16.89 -35.76
N HIS A 4 -18.88 16.09 -36.70
CA HIS A 4 -19.33 14.71 -36.47
C HIS A 4 -18.25 13.84 -35.81
N ARG A 5 -16.97 14.10 -36.14
CA ARG A 5 -15.81 13.43 -35.53
C ARG A 5 -15.65 13.73 -34.04
N LEU A 6 -15.92 14.98 -33.64
CA LEU A 6 -15.85 15.40 -32.24
C LEU A 6 -16.95 14.72 -31.41
N VAL A 7 -18.17 14.64 -31.97
CA VAL A 7 -19.30 13.95 -31.35
C VAL A 7 -19.00 12.46 -31.16
N GLN A 8 -18.42 11.80 -32.18
CA GLN A 8 -18.00 10.39 -32.08
C GLN A 8 -16.91 10.17 -31.03
N HIS A 9 -15.93 11.08 -30.93
CA HIS A 9 -14.90 10.97 -29.89
C HIS A 9 -15.49 11.10 -28.48
N PHE A 10 -16.40 12.06 -28.24
CA PHE A 10 -17.05 12.19 -26.95
C PHE A 10 -17.98 11.00 -26.62
N ALA A 11 -18.69 10.46 -27.61
CA ALA A 11 -19.51 9.27 -27.43
C ALA A 11 -18.66 8.04 -27.05
N SER A 12 -17.54 7.82 -27.75
CA SER A 12 -16.61 6.73 -27.42
C SER A 12 -15.95 6.91 -26.05
N ALA A 13 -15.53 8.13 -25.70
CA ALA A 13 -14.94 8.41 -24.38
C ALA A 13 -15.94 8.20 -23.23
N ALA A 14 -17.20 8.63 -23.42
CA ALA A 14 -18.27 8.40 -22.45
C ALA A 14 -18.57 6.91 -22.28
N ALA A 15 -18.60 6.12 -23.37
CA ALA A 15 -18.82 4.69 -23.31
C ALA A 15 -17.72 3.95 -22.51
N VAL A 16 -16.46 4.36 -22.67
CA VAL A 16 -15.33 3.78 -21.92
C VAL A 16 -15.40 4.14 -20.42
N ALA A 17 -15.84 5.37 -20.10
CA ALA A 17 -15.97 5.81 -18.71
C ALA A 17 -17.05 5.06 -17.90
N VAL A 18 -18.10 4.57 -18.56
CA VAL A 18 -19.19 3.81 -17.90
C VAL A 18 -18.80 2.35 -17.62
N VAL A 19 -17.80 1.80 -18.32
CA VAL A 19 -17.32 0.42 -18.14
C VAL A 19 -16.30 0.30 -17.01
N ALA A 20 -15.82 1.41 -16.45
CA ALA A 20 -15.00 1.39 -15.25
C ALA A 20 -15.87 0.98 -14.03
N GLY A 21 -16.03 -0.33 -13.84
CA GLY A 21 -16.69 -0.88 -12.65
C GLY A 21 -16.02 -0.43 -11.36
N SER A 22 -16.74 -0.48 -10.24
CA SER A 22 -16.13 -0.23 -8.93
C SER A 22 -14.98 -1.21 -8.70
N ALA A 23 -13.83 -0.69 -8.28
CA ALA A 23 -12.76 -1.54 -7.77
C ALA A 23 -13.24 -2.16 -6.46
N ASN A 24 -13.51 -3.46 -6.46
CA ASN A 24 -13.91 -4.21 -5.28
C ASN A 24 -12.71 -5.04 -4.82
N ALA A 25 -12.15 -4.69 -3.66
CA ALA A 25 -11.13 -5.50 -3.00
C ALA A 25 -11.78 -6.28 -1.85
N ALA A 26 -11.61 -7.60 -1.84
CA ALA A 26 -11.99 -8.41 -0.70
C ALA A 26 -10.96 -8.22 0.42
N VAL A 27 -11.43 -7.96 1.65
CA VAL A 27 -10.55 -8.01 2.82
C VAL A 27 -10.32 -9.47 3.16
N VAL A 28 -9.11 -9.96 2.91
CA VAL A 28 -8.68 -11.29 3.36
C VAL A 28 -8.10 -11.15 4.76
N TYR A 29 -8.74 -11.81 5.73
CA TYR A 29 -8.30 -11.82 7.12
C TYR A 29 -7.80 -13.21 7.51
N SER A 30 -6.51 -13.30 7.85
CA SER A 30 -5.83 -14.54 8.22
C SER A 30 -6.05 -14.98 9.68
N GLY A 31 -6.88 -14.26 10.44
CA GLY A 31 -7.00 -14.45 11.90
C GLY A 31 -5.95 -13.66 12.69
N VAL A 32 -5.94 -13.83 14.01
CA VAL A 32 -4.93 -13.21 14.90
C VAL A 32 -3.61 -13.98 14.78
N ILE A 33 -2.53 -13.26 14.45
CA ILE A 33 -1.18 -13.80 14.41
C ILE A 33 -0.39 -13.19 15.58
N ASN A 34 -0.09 -13.99 16.60
CA ASN A 34 0.69 -13.56 17.76
C ASN A 34 2.19 -13.78 17.48
N PHE A 35 2.86 -12.76 16.93
CA PHE A 35 4.29 -12.79 16.63
C PHE A 35 4.99 -11.57 17.25
N ALA A 36 6.08 -11.81 17.97
CA ALA A 36 6.88 -10.74 18.58
C ALA A 36 7.89 -10.20 17.55
N CYS A 37 7.58 -9.04 16.97
CA CYS A 37 8.48 -8.35 16.04
C CYS A 37 9.74 -7.88 16.75
N ALA A 38 10.90 -8.11 16.13
CA ALA A 38 12.14 -7.48 16.56
C ALA A 38 12.05 -5.95 16.40
N VAL A 39 12.50 -5.22 17.41
CA VAL A 39 12.53 -3.74 17.44
C VAL A 39 13.99 -3.27 17.31
N ASP A 40 14.69 -3.88 16.36
CA ASP A 40 16.09 -3.61 16.03
C ASP A 40 16.27 -3.58 14.51
N ILE A 41 17.52 -3.59 14.07
CA ILE A 41 17.88 -3.49 12.66
C ILE A 41 17.62 -4.76 11.87
N ASP A 42 17.40 -5.90 12.53
CA ASP A 42 17.04 -7.15 11.85
C ASP A 42 15.57 -7.12 11.42
N GLY A 43 14.72 -6.40 12.15
CA GLY A 43 13.31 -6.20 11.82
C GLY A 43 12.46 -7.47 11.81
N CYS A 44 11.23 -7.37 11.30
CA CYS A 44 10.27 -8.46 11.17
C CYS A 44 9.72 -8.55 9.74
N TYR A 45 10.18 -9.52 8.97
CA TYR A 45 9.72 -9.73 7.60
C TYR A 45 8.38 -10.47 7.59
N ILE A 46 7.42 -9.97 6.81
CA ILE A 46 6.05 -10.49 6.75
C ILE A 46 5.65 -10.64 5.29
N ASN A 47 5.24 -11.85 4.90
CA ASN A 47 4.51 -12.09 3.66
C ASN A 47 3.01 -12.14 3.98
N VAL A 48 2.24 -11.14 3.56
CA VAL A 48 0.81 -11.02 3.87
C VAL A 48 -0.04 -11.99 3.07
N GLN A 49 0.50 -12.54 1.98
CA GLN A 49 -0.18 -13.53 1.16
C GLN A 49 -0.05 -14.95 1.73
N THR A 50 1.11 -15.31 2.29
CA THR A 50 1.40 -16.66 2.79
C THR A 50 1.39 -16.78 4.30
N ASN A 51 1.26 -15.66 5.03
CA ASN A 51 1.41 -15.57 6.48
C ASN A 51 2.78 -16.10 6.97
N THR A 52 3.83 -15.98 6.17
CA THR A 52 5.19 -16.33 6.61
C THR A 52 5.79 -15.13 7.32
N LEU A 53 6.28 -15.33 8.55
CA LEU A 53 6.91 -14.29 9.37
C LEU A 53 8.25 -14.75 9.91
N SER A 54 9.22 -13.84 9.97
CA SER A 54 10.49 -14.06 10.65
C SER A 54 11.08 -12.74 11.09
N ASN A 55 11.68 -12.70 12.29
CA ASN A 55 12.71 -11.70 12.54
C ASN A 55 13.93 -12.05 11.68
N GLY A 56 14.71 -11.07 11.22
CA GLY A 56 15.67 -11.22 10.12
C GLY A 56 16.53 -12.50 10.08
N PRO A 57 17.11 -12.85 8.92
CA PRO A 57 17.15 -12.06 7.68
C PRO A 57 15.93 -12.27 6.77
N GLY A 58 15.67 -11.30 5.87
CA GLY A 58 14.55 -11.38 4.92
C GLY A 58 14.60 -12.56 3.95
N SER A 59 15.75 -13.24 3.81
CA SER A 59 15.84 -14.51 3.07
C SER A 59 15.02 -15.64 3.69
N GLY A 60 14.66 -15.53 4.98
CA GLY A 60 13.74 -16.45 5.65
C GLY A 60 12.26 -16.24 5.27
N VAL A 61 11.93 -15.12 4.61
CA VAL A 61 10.57 -14.80 4.14
C VAL A 61 10.61 -14.39 2.67
N PRO A 62 10.71 -15.36 1.74
CA PRO A 62 10.73 -15.06 0.31
C PRO A 62 9.49 -14.26 -0.12
N GLY A 63 9.72 -13.16 -0.84
CA GLY A 63 8.66 -12.28 -1.31
C GLY A 63 7.91 -11.54 -0.19
N TRP A 64 8.58 -11.24 0.93
CA TRP A 64 8.00 -10.40 1.99
C TRP A 64 7.46 -9.08 1.44
N ASP A 65 6.37 -8.61 2.04
CA ASP A 65 5.66 -7.38 1.67
C ASP A 65 5.99 -6.23 2.62
N VAL A 66 6.13 -6.53 3.91
CA VAL A 66 6.35 -5.53 4.97
C VAL A 66 7.51 -5.95 5.86
N ASN A 67 8.34 -4.99 6.26
CA ASN A 67 9.38 -5.17 7.27
C ASN A 67 9.35 -4.02 8.31
N PRO A 68 8.64 -4.20 9.44
CA PRO A 68 8.76 -3.30 10.57
C PRO A 68 10.13 -3.48 11.23
N TYR A 69 10.90 -2.40 11.42
CA TYR A 69 12.25 -2.42 11.98
C TYR A 69 12.55 -1.12 12.76
N SER A 70 13.61 -1.10 13.57
CA SER A 70 14.04 0.10 14.30
C SER A 70 15.57 0.25 14.34
N SER A 71 16.08 1.43 14.02
CA SER A 71 17.50 1.77 14.16
C SER A 71 17.81 2.77 15.29
N GLY A 72 16.78 3.32 15.95
CA GLY A 72 16.93 4.45 16.88
C GLY A 72 15.87 4.55 17.97
N GLY A 73 15.09 3.48 18.20
CA GLY A 73 13.96 3.48 19.13
C GLY A 73 12.65 3.89 18.45
N GLY A 74 11.62 3.06 18.58
CA GLY A 74 10.33 3.20 17.89
C GLY A 74 10.25 2.37 16.61
N MET A 75 9.07 1.80 16.32
CA MET A 75 8.84 0.99 15.14
C MET A 75 8.75 1.88 13.89
N ASN A 76 9.58 1.60 12.89
CA ASN A 76 9.49 2.15 11.54
C ASN A 76 9.18 1.03 10.57
N PHE A 77 8.79 1.38 9.35
CA PHE A 77 8.59 0.43 8.27
C PHE A 77 9.60 0.72 7.15
N PHE A 78 10.26 -0.34 6.68
CA PHE A 78 11.07 -0.31 5.48
C PHE A 78 10.20 -0.61 4.26
N ASN A 79 10.44 0.11 3.16
CA ASN A 79 9.84 -0.20 1.86
C ASN A 79 10.92 -0.49 0.84
N SER A 80 10.65 -1.46 -0.03
CA SER A 80 11.44 -1.67 -1.24
C SER A 80 11.22 -0.51 -2.21
N THR A 81 12.22 -0.22 -3.05
CA THR A 81 12.13 0.83 -4.07
C THR A 81 10.90 0.63 -4.96
N GLY A 82 10.01 1.62 -5.00
CA GLY A 82 8.76 1.56 -5.77
C GLY A 82 7.58 0.94 -5.01
N GLY A 83 7.83 0.33 -3.85
CA GLY A 83 6.84 0.08 -2.80
C GLY A 83 6.77 1.27 -1.86
N GLY A 84 5.59 1.57 -1.31
CA GLY A 84 5.44 2.71 -0.43
C GLY A 84 4.14 2.62 0.36
N GLN A 85 4.21 3.04 1.61
CA GLN A 85 3.09 3.14 2.53
C GLN A 85 2.56 4.55 2.52
N LEU A 86 1.24 4.67 2.55
CA LEU A 86 0.57 5.96 2.56
C LEU A 86 0.91 6.73 3.85
N ARG A 87 1.37 7.97 3.67
CA ARG A 87 1.56 8.95 4.74
C ARG A 87 0.22 9.57 5.13
N TYR A 88 0.21 10.35 6.21
CA TYR A 88 -0.94 11.21 6.50
C TYR A 88 -1.28 12.10 5.28
N PRO A 89 -2.56 12.25 4.93
CA PRO A 89 -2.96 13.15 3.85
C PRO A 89 -2.37 14.56 4.03
N GLY A 90 -1.70 15.06 2.99
CA GLY A 90 -1.06 16.38 3.00
C GLY A 90 0.37 16.43 3.55
N VAL A 91 0.95 15.30 3.97
CA VAL A 91 2.32 15.24 4.51
C VAL A 91 3.26 14.54 3.54
N THR A 92 4.45 15.13 3.30
CA THR A 92 5.45 14.60 2.35
C THR A 92 6.68 13.94 3.02
N ALA A 93 6.85 14.08 4.34
CA ALA A 93 7.98 13.55 5.10
C ALA A 93 7.54 12.95 6.45
N GLY A 94 8.38 12.12 7.09
CA GLY A 94 8.05 11.46 8.37
C GLY A 94 7.44 10.05 8.23
N PRO A 95 6.86 9.48 9.30
CA PRO A 95 6.39 8.10 9.33
C PRO A 95 5.10 7.88 8.53
N ALA A 96 4.79 6.62 8.23
CA ALA A 96 3.47 6.21 7.76
C ALA A 96 2.41 6.56 8.84
N GLY A 97 1.21 6.95 8.40
CA GLY A 97 0.18 7.48 9.30
C GLY A 97 -0.85 6.44 9.74
N ASN A 98 -1.37 6.58 10.97
CA ASN A 98 -2.58 5.87 11.38
C ASN A 98 -3.78 6.58 10.73
N LEU A 99 -4.27 6.03 9.62
CA LEU A 99 -5.31 6.66 8.83
C LEU A 99 -6.66 6.57 9.54
N ALA A 100 -7.40 7.68 9.58
CA ALA A 100 -8.78 7.65 10.04
C ALA A 100 -9.62 6.74 9.12
N LEU A 101 -10.61 6.06 9.69
CA LEU A 101 -11.52 5.22 8.92
C LEU A 101 -12.16 6.03 7.78
N GLY A 102 -12.14 5.46 6.57
CA GLY A 102 -12.66 6.14 5.37
C GLY A 102 -11.69 7.10 4.70
N THR A 103 -10.43 7.18 5.15
CA THR A 103 -9.38 7.91 4.41
C THR A 103 -9.25 7.33 3.00
N SER A 104 -9.41 8.17 1.98
CA SER A 104 -9.25 7.75 0.59
C SER A 104 -7.78 7.42 0.30
N ILE A 105 -7.55 6.24 -0.29
CA ILE A 105 -6.24 5.76 -0.75
C ILE A 105 -6.24 5.78 -2.28
N GLY A 106 -5.31 6.51 -2.88
CA GLY A 106 -5.23 6.65 -4.32
C GLY A 106 -3.93 7.27 -4.78
N SER A 107 -3.79 7.48 -6.09
CA SER A 107 -2.56 8.00 -6.72
C SER A 107 -2.20 9.42 -6.26
N THR A 108 -3.13 10.15 -5.67
CA THR A 108 -2.89 11.49 -5.08
C THR A 108 -2.30 11.44 -3.67
N GLY A 109 -2.22 10.26 -3.06
CA GLY A 109 -1.58 10.05 -1.76
C GLY A 109 -0.07 10.31 -1.81
N SER A 110 0.50 10.71 -0.69
CA SER A 110 1.96 10.77 -0.54
C SER A 110 2.45 9.50 0.11
N TYR A 111 3.40 8.81 -0.53
CA TYR A 111 3.94 7.54 -0.06
C TYR A 111 5.37 7.74 0.43
N ASN A 112 5.81 6.97 1.43
CA ASN A 112 7.23 6.88 1.69
C ASN A 112 7.91 6.09 0.56
N THR A 113 9.18 6.45 0.32
CA THR A 113 10.07 5.85 -0.68
C THR A 113 11.21 5.16 0.02
#